data_AF-A0A531N9L1-F1
#
_entry.id   AF-A0A531N9L1-F1
#
_cell.length_a   1.000
_cell.length_b   1.000
_cell.length_c   1.000
_cell.angle_alpha   90.00
_cell.angle_beta   90.00
_cell.angle_gamma   90.00
#
_symmetry.space_group_name_H-M   'P 1'
#
loop_
_entity.id
_entity.type
_entity.pdbx_description
1 polymer ?
#
loop_
_entity_poly.entity_id
_entity_poly.type
_entity_poly.pdbx_seq_one_letter_code
_entity_poly.pdbx_strand_id
1 'polypeptide(L)'
;MELTFIAASLSTALILSNAASILLAASQLKRRTTIAPPAGKSQPVSIVVPSRGVEPFTHETLERAFALDWPRYELIFCVAHADDPVVKLIN
;
A
#
# COMPACT_ATOMS: atom_id res chain seq x y z
N MET A 1 20.21 3.59 38.38
CA MET A 1 18.79 3.84 38.69
C MET A 1 18.31 5.12 38.00
N GLU A 2 19.02 6.24 38.13
CA GLU A 2 18.68 7.50 37.42
C GLU A 2 18.66 7.38 35.89
N LEU A 3 19.72 6.82 35.29
CA LEU A 3 19.79 6.67 33.82
C LEU A 3 18.69 5.78 33.25
N THR A 4 18.31 4.73 33.98
CA THR A 4 17.22 3.83 33.57
C THR A 4 15.87 4.51 33.65
N PHE A 5 15.63 5.37 34.64
CA PHE A 5 14.40 6.17 34.71
C PHE A 5 14.32 7.22 33.60
N ILE A 6 15.44 7.90 33.29
CA ILE A 6 15.52 8.86 32.18
C ILE A 6 15.29 8.15 30.83
N ALA A 7 15.94 7.02 30.61
CA ALA A 7 15.76 6.25 29.37
C ALA A 7 14.32 5.73 29.24
N ALA A 8 13.73 5.25 30.34
CA ALA A 8 12.34 4.77 30.35
C ALA A 8 11.34 5.90 30.09
N SER A 9 11.53 7.07 30.69
CA SER A 9 10.64 8.22 30.47
C SER A 9 10.74 8.74 29.03
N LEU A 10 11.96 8.86 28.49
CA LEU A 10 12.18 9.26 27.10
C LEU A 10 11.58 8.24 26.12
N SER A 11 11.80 6.94 26.35
CA SER A 11 11.24 5.89 25.51
C SER A 11 9.72 5.90 25.53
N THR A 12 9.13 6.11 26.71
CA THR A 12 7.68 6.22 26.87
C THR A 12 7.14 7.42 26.11
N ALA A 13 7.79 8.58 26.21
CA ALA A 13 7.41 9.79 25.48
C ALA A 13 7.48 9.59 23.96
N LEU A 14 8.53 8.93 23.45
CA LEU A 14 8.67 8.61 22.03
C LEU A 14 7.59 7.64 21.54
N ILE A 15 7.27 6.60 22.31
CA ILE A 15 6.20 5.64 21.99
C ILE A 15 4.85 6.36 21.93
N LEU A 16 4.55 7.21 22.92
CA LEU A 16 3.30 7.98 22.95
C LEU A 16 3.20 8.96 21.78
N SER A 17 4.29 9.64 21.44
CA SER A 17 4.34 10.53 20.28
C SER A 17 4.09 9.76 18.98
N ASN A 18 4.76 8.63 18.78
CA ASN A 18 4.57 7.80 17.58
C ASN A 18 3.13 7.26 17.49
N ALA A 19 2.58 6.79 18.60
CA ALA A 19 1.19 6.33 18.66
C ALA A 19 0.20 7.46 18.33
N ALA A 20 0.41 8.67 18.87
CA ALA A 20 -0.40 9.83 18.55
C ALA A 20 -0.32 10.19 17.06
N SER A 21 0.88 10.18 16.46
CA SER A 21 1.07 10.39 15.02
C SER A 21 0.34 9.36 14.18
N ILE A 22 0.42 8.07 14.54
CA ILE A 22 -0.29 6.98 13.84
C ILE A 22 -1.81 7.18 13.96
N LEU A 23 -2.34 7.53 15.13
CA LEU A 23 -3.77 7.76 15.34
C LEU A 23 -4.28 8.98 14.56
N LEU A 24 -3.50 10.07 14.50
CA LEU A 24 -3.84 11.26 13.72
C LEU A 24 -3.76 11.01 12.21
N ALA A 25 -2.83 10.20 11.75
CA ALA A 25 -2.80 9.76 10.36
C ALA A 25 -4.03 8.88 10.07
N ALA A 26 -4.27 7.87 10.90
CA ALA A 26 -5.37 6.93 10.76
C ALA A 26 -6.75 7.60 10.77
N SER A 27 -6.94 8.66 11.56
CA SER A 27 -8.20 9.42 11.57
C SER A 27 -8.44 10.22 10.28
N GLN A 28 -7.37 10.57 9.55
CA GLN A 28 -7.44 11.26 8.27
C GLN A 28 -7.54 10.30 7.07
N LEU A 29 -7.25 9.01 7.26
CA LEU A 29 -7.50 8.02 6.21
C LEU A 29 -9.00 7.97 5.90
N LYS A 30 -9.36 8.50 4.73
CA LYS A 30 -10.73 8.44 4.22
C LYS A 30 -11.11 6.97 4.07
N ARG A 31 -12.22 6.55 4.70
CA ARG A 31 -12.77 5.20 4.45
C ARG A 31 -12.89 5.01 2.95
N ARG A 32 -12.41 3.86 2.45
CA ARG A 32 -12.58 3.49 1.05
C ARG A 32 -14.06 3.54 0.72
N THR A 33 -14.46 4.62 0.07
CA THR A 33 -15.79 4.73 -0.53
C THR A 33 -15.71 3.93 -1.81
N THR A 34 -16.66 3.01 -1.99
CA THR A 34 -16.88 2.42 -3.32
C THR A 34 -17.16 3.58 -4.27
N ILE A 35 -16.30 3.76 -5.26
CA ILE A 35 -16.54 4.74 -6.31
C ILE A 35 -17.65 4.14 -7.17
N ALA A 36 -18.77 4.86 -7.31
CA ALA A 36 -19.83 4.40 -8.19
C ALA A 36 -19.25 4.20 -9.60
N PRO A 37 -19.61 3.10 -10.30
CA PRO A 37 -19.18 2.90 -11.67
C PRO A 37 -19.50 4.13 -12.53
N PRO A 38 -18.66 4.48 -13.52
CA PRO A 38 -18.92 5.61 -14.40
C PRO A 38 -20.33 5.53 -14.99
N ALA A 39 -21.05 6.65 -15.01
CA ALA A 39 -22.33 6.71 -15.70
C ALA A 39 -22.09 6.56 -17.22
N GLY A 40 -22.40 5.39 -17.78
CA GLY A 40 -22.29 5.10 -19.22
C GLY A 40 -21.38 3.93 -19.56
N LYS A 41 -21.02 3.80 -20.84
CA LYS A 41 -20.10 2.74 -21.30
C LYS A 41 -18.69 3.06 -20.82
N SER A 42 -18.20 2.32 -19.83
CA SER A 42 -16.81 2.43 -19.39
C SER A 42 -15.84 2.07 -20.52
N GLN A 43 -14.92 2.99 -20.80
CA GLN A 43 -13.87 2.78 -21.78
C GLN A 43 -12.87 1.74 -21.24
N PRO A 44 -12.36 0.82 -22.09
CA PRO A 44 -11.24 -0.04 -21.72
C PRO A 44 -10.03 0.82 -21.36
N VAL A 45 -9.32 0.44 -20.30
CA VAL A 45 -8.08 1.13 -19.89
C VAL A 45 -6.94 0.14 -19.73
N SER A 46 -5.72 0.58 -20.04
CA SER A 46 -4.50 -0.18 -19.82
C SER A 46 -3.73 0.43 -18.65
N ILE A 47 -3.41 -0.37 -17.64
CA ILE A 47 -2.69 0.06 -16.44
C ILE A 47 -1.27 -0.50 -16.51
N VAL A 48 -0.29 0.40 -16.59
CA VAL A 48 1.12 0.02 -16.55
C VAL A 48 1.59 -0.02 -15.11
N VAL A 49 2.05 -1.19 -14.66
CA VAL A 49 2.50 -1.45 -13.29
C VAL A 49 4.02 -1.70 -13.30
N PRO A 50 4.86 -0.67 -13.08
CA PRO A 50 6.29 -0.87 -12.94
C PRO A 50 6.57 -1.70 -11.68
N SER A 51 7.30 -2.80 -11.84
CA SER A 51 7.53 -3.78 -10.78
C SER A 51 9.01 -4.11 -10.68
N ARG A 52 9.58 -4.02 -9.47
CA ARG A 52 10.97 -4.35 -9.20
C ARG A 52 11.13 -4.79 -7.75
N GLY A 53 11.72 -5.96 -7.54
CA GLY A 53 11.94 -6.52 -6.22
C GLY A 53 10.65 -6.87 -5.48
N VAL A 54 10.79 -7.32 -4.24
CA VAL A 54 9.67 -7.60 -3.33
C VAL A 54 9.78 -6.66 -2.14
N GLU A 55 8.71 -5.92 -1.92
CA GLU A 55 8.51 -4.99 -0.81
C GLU A 55 7.53 -5.60 0.21
N PRO A 56 7.47 -5.08 1.46
CA PRO A 56 6.64 -5.65 2.51
C PRO A 56 5.15 -5.82 2.17
N PHE A 57 4.62 -5.06 1.20
CA PHE A 57 3.21 -5.10 0.80
C PHE A 57 3.01 -5.39 -0.69
N THR A 58 3.99 -6.04 -1.33
CA THR A 58 3.90 -6.35 -2.77
C THR A 58 2.71 -7.26 -3.07
N HIS A 59 2.45 -8.27 -2.23
CA HIS A 59 1.34 -9.21 -2.44
C HIS A 59 -0.01 -8.49 -2.40
N GLU A 60 -0.25 -7.68 -1.38
CA GLU A 60 -1.48 -6.93 -1.21
C GLU A 60 -1.67 -5.89 -2.32
N THR A 61 -0.58 -5.26 -2.76
CA THR A 61 -0.58 -4.33 -3.90
C THR A 61 -0.99 -5.04 -5.19
N LEU A 62 -0.41 -6.21 -5.47
CA LEU A 62 -0.75 -7.01 -6.64
C LEU A 62 -2.20 -7.49 -6.60
N GLU A 63 -2.63 -8.08 -5.48
CA GLU A 63 -4.02 -8.52 -5.27
C GLU A 63 -5.01 -7.38 -5.52
N ARG A 64 -4.68 -6.16 -5.06
CA ARG A 64 -5.52 -4.99 -5.31
C ARG A 64 -5.53 -4.53 -6.76
N ALA A 65 -4.43 -4.67 -7.49
CA ALA A 65 -4.40 -4.37 -8.92
C ALA A 65 -5.33 -5.31 -9.72
N PHE A 66 -5.44 -6.59 -9.34
CA PHE A 66 -6.35 -7.56 -9.96
C PHE A 66 -7.82 -7.43 -9.51
N ALA A 67 -8.07 -6.71 -8.42
CA ALA A 67 -9.40 -6.50 -7.84
C ALA A 67 -9.86 -5.04 -7.94
N LEU A 68 -9.55 -4.37 -9.05
CA LEU A 68 -10.03 -3.01 -9.31
C LEU A 68 -11.51 -3.03 -9.67
N ASP A 69 -12.25 -2.05 -9.13
CA ASP A 69 -13.68 -1.85 -9.34
C ASP A 69 -14.00 -1.24 -10.74
N TRP A 70 -13.14 -1.45 -11.74
CA TRP A 70 -13.31 -0.98 -13.12
C TRP A 70 -13.71 -2.14 -14.04
N PRO A 71 -14.74 -1.99 -14.89
CA PRO A 71 -15.33 -3.13 -15.58
C PRO A 71 -14.47 -3.71 -16.73
N ARG A 72 -13.58 -2.92 -17.35
CA ARG A 72 -12.69 -3.39 -18.42
C ARG A 72 -11.33 -2.72 -18.31
N TYR A 73 -10.36 -3.45 -17.78
CA TYR A 73 -8.98 -3.02 -17.75
C TYR A 73 -8.05 -4.18 -18.04
N GLU A 74 -6.86 -3.84 -18.52
CA GLU A 74 -5.72 -4.75 -18.60
C GLU A 74 -4.59 -4.25 -17.70
N LEU A 75 -3.80 -5.17 -17.17
CA LEU A 75 -2.60 -4.87 -16.41
C LEU A 75 -1.37 -5.24 -17.24
N ILE A 76 -0.43 -4.31 -17.36
CA ILE A 76 0.86 -4.50 -18.04
C ILE A 76 1.96 -4.37 -17.00
N PHE A 77 2.53 -5.49 -16.57
CA PHE A 77 3.63 -5.49 -15.61
C PHE A 77 4.96 -5.25 -16.31
N CYS A 78 5.63 -4.15 -15.96
CA CYS A 78 6.96 -3.82 -16.47
C CYS A 78 8.01 -4.24 -15.45
N VAL A 79 8.62 -5.40 -15.67
CA VAL A 79 9.68 -5.93 -14.81
C VAL A 79 11.04 -5.56 -15.39
N ALA A 80 11.95 -5.07 -14.53
CA ALA A 80 13.26 -4.62 -14.96
C ALA A 80 14.15 -5.74 -15.54
N HIS A 81 14.09 -6.94 -14.96
CA HIS A 81 14.88 -8.12 -15.36
C HIS A 81 14.04 -9.39 -15.28
N ALA A 82 14.32 -10.38 -16.14
CA ALA A 82 13.57 -11.64 -16.15
C ALA A 82 13.67 -12.42 -14.83
N ASP A 83 14.78 -12.28 -14.11
CA ASP A 83 15.04 -12.97 -12.84
C ASP A 83 14.58 -12.18 -11.60
N ASP A 84 13.86 -11.06 -11.80
CA ASP A 84 13.39 -10.26 -10.67
C ASP A 84 12.45 -11.09 -9.78
N PRO A 85 12.66 -11.11 -8.45
CA PRO A 85 11.84 -11.92 -7.54
C PRO A 85 10.35 -11.57 -7.59
N VAL A 86 9.96 -10.37 -8.03
CA VAL A 86 8.56 -9.97 -8.20
C VAL A 86 7.81 -10.85 -9.22
N VAL A 87 8.51 -11.40 -10.21
CA VAL A 87 7.91 -12.25 -11.26
C VAL A 87 7.22 -13.46 -10.66
N LYS A 88 7.75 -14.01 -9.56
CA LYS A 88 7.17 -15.17 -8.87
C LYS A 88 5.85 -14.87 -8.17
N LEU A 89 5.57 -13.60 -7.90
CA LEU A 89 4.34 -13.14 -7.26
C LEU A 89 3.27 -12.73 -8.29
N ILE A 90 3.69 -12.42 -9.52
CA ILE A 90 2.79 -12.10 -10.64
C ILE A 90 2.47 -13.44 -11.35
N ASN A 91 1.54 -14.22 -10.81
CA ASN A 91 1.09 -15.48 -11.40
C ASN A 91 -0.40 -15.73 -11.20
#